data_AF-A0A2L1U3V4-F1
#
_entry.id   AF-A0A2L1U3V4-F1
#
_cell.length_a   1.000
_cell.length_b   1.000
_cell.length_c   1.000
_cell.angle_alpha   90.00
_cell.angle_beta   90.00
_cell.angle_gamma   90.00
#
_symmetry.space_group_name_H-M   'P 1'
#
loop_
_entity.id
_entity.type
_entity.pdbx_description
1 polymer ?
#
loop_
_entity_poly.entity_id
_entity_poly.type
_entity_poly.pdbx_seq_one_letter_code
_entity_poly.pdbx_strand_id
1 'polypeptide(L)' 'MNKTVFDRKLAGKAIYLHGTDSQGYEWDTYALVKSVKNDLIEVVLDSTETESLTMADIEAGLSMEVWERGAGDE' A
#
# COMPACT_ATOMS: atom_id res chain seq x y z
N MET A 1 14.66 17.50 8.83
CA MET A 1 14.36 16.41 7.87
C MET A 1 12.99 15.87 8.23
N ASN A 2 11.96 16.19 7.45
CA ASN A 2 10.65 15.57 7.62
C ASN A 2 10.79 14.12 7.16
N LYS A 3 10.61 13.15 8.08
CA LYS A 3 10.54 11.74 7.70
C LYS A 3 9.23 11.55 6.94
N THR A 4 9.30 11.11 5.69
CA THR A 4 8.12 10.66 4.94
C THR A 4 7.58 9.43 5.67
N VAL A 5 6.32 9.48 6.10
CA VAL A 5 5.66 8.40 6.86
C VAL A 5 4.31 8.12 6.27
N PHE A 6 3.88 6.86 6.33
CA PHE A 6 2.56 6.45 5.88
C PHE A 6 1.49 6.98 6.84
N ASP A 7 0.33 7.33 6.29
CA ASP A 7 -0.82 7.69 7.11
C ASP A 7 -1.32 6.45 7.85
N ARG A 8 -1.36 6.52 9.19
CA ARG A 8 -1.87 5.42 10.04
C ARG A 8 -3.33 5.07 9.75
N LYS A 9 -4.09 5.98 9.14
CA LYS A 9 -5.47 5.75 8.70
C LYS A 9 -5.60 4.75 7.55
N LEU A 10 -4.49 4.38 6.91
CA LEU A 10 -4.48 3.34 5.88
C LEU A 10 -4.73 1.95 6.49
N ALA A 11 -4.45 1.72 7.77
CA ALA A 11 -4.70 0.44 8.41
C ALA A 11 -6.17 0.01 8.28
N GLY A 12 -6.40 -1.19 7.74
CA GLY A 12 -7.74 -1.74 7.46
C GLY A 12 -8.36 -1.29 6.13
N LYS A 13 -7.67 -0.47 5.33
CA LYS A 13 -8.14 -0.07 3.99
C LYS A 13 -7.74 -1.09 2.93
N ALA A 14 -8.65 -1.34 2.00
CA ALA A 14 -8.32 -1.97 0.74
C ALA A 14 -7.60 -0.94 -0.15
N ILE A 15 -6.54 -1.38 -0.81
CA ILE A 15 -5.70 -0.56 -1.67
C ILE A 15 -5.44 -1.32 -2.98
N TYR A 16 -5.16 -0.55 -4.02
CA TYR A 16 -4.59 -1.04 -5.26
C TYR A 16 -3.13 -0.56 -5.35
N LEU A 17 -2.23 -1.50 -5.58
CA LEU A 17 -0.80 -1.29 -5.71
C LEU A 17 -0.42 -1.47 -7.18
N HIS A 18 0.24 -0.46 -7.74
CA HIS A 18 0.66 -0.51 -9.13
C HIS A 18 2.01 0.22 -9.35
N GLY A 19 2.81 -0.27 -10.29
CA GLY A 19 4.12 0.31 -10.63
C GLY A 19 5.29 -0.58 -10.22
N THR A 20 6.47 0.00 -10.03
CA THR A 20 7.70 -0.76 -9.73
C THR A 20 8.28 -0.33 -8.40
N ASP A 21 8.59 -1.29 -7.52
CA ASP A 21 9.18 -1.00 -6.22
C ASP A 21 10.70 -0.78 -6.27
N SER A 22 11.31 -0.58 -5.09
CA SER A 22 12.75 -0.33 -4.97
C SER A 22 13.62 -1.53 -5.34
N GLN A 23 13.05 -2.74 -5.38
CA GLN A 23 13.72 -3.98 -5.75
C GLN A 23 13.57 -4.32 -7.24
N GLY A 24 12.77 -3.55 -7.98
CA GLY A 24 12.50 -3.78 -9.40
C GLY A 24 11.36 -4.77 -9.65
N TYR A 25 10.55 -5.10 -8.63
CA TYR A 25 9.38 -5.94 -8.81
C TYR A 25 8.19 -5.12 -9.31
N GLU A 26 7.45 -5.66 -10.28
CA GLU A 26 6.27 -5.02 -10.85
C GLU A 26 5.02 -5.40 -10.08
N TRP A 27 4.27 -4.39 -9.66
CA TRP A 27 3.02 -4.49 -8.93
C TRP A 27 1.86 -4.11 -9.84
N ASP A 28 0.81 -4.91 -9.80
CA ASP A 28 -0.51 -4.66 -10.40
C ASP A 28 -1.53 -5.53 -9.65
N THR A 29 -1.81 -5.18 -8.40
CA THR A 29 -2.59 -6.06 -7.51
C THR A 29 -3.34 -5.33 -6.42
N TYR A 30 -4.43 -5.94 -5.95
CA TYR A 30 -5.20 -5.48 -4.81
C TYR A 30 -4.64 -6.05 -3.51
N ALA A 31 -4.64 -5.24 -2.47
CA ALA A 31 -4.19 -5.64 -1.15
C ALA A 31 -5.02 -5.01 -0.04
N LEU A 32 -5.03 -5.62 1.14
CA LEU A 32 -5.57 -5.06 2.37
C LEU A 32 -4.43 -4.62 3.28
N VAL A 33 -4.42 -3.37 3.71
CA VAL A 33 -3.41 -2.88 4.67
C VAL A 33 -3.70 -3.47 6.04
N LYS A 34 -2.81 -4.35 6.50
CA LYS A 34 -2.92 -5.04 7.79
C LYS A 34 -2.42 -4.17 8.93
N SER A 35 -1.28 -3.50 8.76
CA SER A 35 -0.72 -2.60 9.76
C SER A 35 0.14 -1.49 9.15
N VAL A 36 0.26 -0.38 9.87
CA VAL A 36 1.08 0.78 9.46
C VAL A 36 2.04 1.14 10.59
N LYS A 37 3.34 1.17 10.29
CA LYS A 37 4.43 1.44 11.24
C LYS A 37 5.41 2.43 10.62
N ASN A 38 5.18 3.73 10.87
CA ASN A 38 6.02 4.84 10.38
C ASN A 38 6.19 4.81 8.85
N ASP A 39 7.36 4.41 8.37
CA ASP A 39 7.79 4.33 6.97
C ASP A 39 7.58 2.94 6.36
N LEU A 40 6.89 2.04 7.07
CA LEU A 40 6.56 0.69 6.63
C LEU A 40 5.06 0.41 6.76
N ILE A 41 4.50 -0.30 5.77
CA ILE A 41 3.18 -0.92 5.85
C ILE A 41 3.28 -2.43 5.61
N GLU A 42 2.45 -3.20 6.30
CA GLU A 42 2.23 -4.61 6.02
C GLU A 42 0.89 -4.74 5.29
N VAL A 43 0.89 -5.40 4.13
CA VAL A 43 -0.29 -5.59 3.28
C VAL A 43 -0.53 -7.07 3.06
N VAL A 44 -1.79 -7.47 2.92
CA VAL A 44 -2.19 -8.83 2.56
C VAL A 44 -2.72 -8.80 1.14
N LEU A 45 -2.07 -9.50 0.23
CA LEU A 45 -2.48 -9.61 -1.17
C LEU A 45 -3.72 -10.49 -1.31
N ASP A 46 -4.40 -10.40 -2.45
CA ASP A 46 -5.53 -11.28 -2.78
C ASP A 46 -5.14 -12.79 -2.72
N SER A 47 -3.88 -13.11 -3.03
CA SER A 47 -3.29 -14.45 -2.87
C SER A 47 -3.16 -14.94 -1.42
N THR A 48 -3.55 -14.12 -0.43
CA THR A 48 -3.37 -14.30 1.02
C THR A 48 -1.92 -14.15 1.52
N GLU A 49 -0.97 -13.86 0.63
CA GLU A 49 0.41 -13.57 0.99
C GLU A 49 0.52 -12.21 1.71
N THR A 50 1.43 -12.11 2.68
CA THR A 50 1.67 -10.86 3.42
C THR A 50 3.00 -10.27 2.97
N GLU A 51 2.96 -9.06 2.43
CA GLU A 51 4.12 -8.33 1.95
C GLU A 51 4.35 -7.07 2.79
N SER A 52 5.60 -6.61 2.81
CA SER A 52 6.00 -5.38 3.51
C SER A 52 6.46 -4.34 2.50
N LEU A 53 5.84 -3.16 2.52
CA LEU A 53 6.19 -2.04 1.65
C LEU A 53 6.74 -0.88 2.48
N THR A 54 7.72 -0.19 1.93
CA THR A 54 8.38 0.94 2.57
C THR A 54 8.15 2.22 1.78
N MET A 55 8.46 3.37 2.39
CA MET A 55 8.46 4.64 1.65
C MET A 55 9.50 4.66 0.53
N ALA A 56 10.59 3.89 0.63
CA ALA A 56 11.57 3.79 -0.44
C ALA A 56 10.96 3.13 -1.70
N ASP A 57 10.01 2.22 -1.55
CA ASP A 57 9.30 1.61 -2.67
C ASP A 57 8.43 2.63 -3.38
N ILE A 58 7.76 3.50 -2.61
CA ILE A 58 6.95 4.59 -3.16
C ILE A 58 7.83 5.62 -3.89
N GLU A 59 8.97 5.98 -3.30
CA GLU A 59 9.94 6.90 -3.91
C GLU A 59 10.61 6.30 -5.16
N ALA A 60 10.70 4.97 -5.26
CA ALA A 60 11.24 4.28 -6.43
C ALA A 60 10.27 4.26 -7.63
N GLY A 61 8.96 4.34 -7.40
CA GLY A 61 7.95 4.33 -8.45
C GLY A 61 6.68 3.55 -8.14
N LEU A 62 6.61 2.88 -6.98
CA LEU A 62 5.41 2.18 -6.55
C LEU A 62 4.34 3.20 -6.17
N SER A 63 3.14 3.03 -6.73
CA SER A 63 1.99 3.85 -6.43
C SER A 63 0.94 3.05 -5.66
N MET A 64 0.21 3.74 -4.80
CA MET A 64 -0.82 3.15 -3.95
C MET A 64 -2.06 4.02 -3.98
N GLU A 65 -3.18 3.42 -4.33
CA GLU A 65 -4.49 4.08 -4.35
C GLU A 65 -5.42 3.39 -3.35
N VAL A 66 -6.11 4.17 -2.52
CA VAL A 66 -7.11 3.61 -1.60
C VAL A 66 -8.35 3.24 -2.40
N TRP A 67 -8.68 1.95 -2.40
CA TRP A 67 -9.92 1.47 -2.98
C TRP A 67 -11.05 1.69 -1.97
N GLU A 68 -11.67 2.86 -2.05
CA GLU A 68 -12.94 3.07 -1.38
C GLU A 68 -14.00 2.31 -2.16
N ARG A 69 -14.64 1.29 -1.55
CA ARG A 69 -15.95 0.85 -2.03
C ARG A 69 -16.76 2.13 -2.10
N GLY A 70 -17.13 2.55 -3.32
CA GLY A 70 -17.90 3.75 -3.50
C GLY A 70 -19.00 3.78 -2.46
N ALA A 71 -19.23 4.95 -1.87
CA ALA A 71 -20.56 5.32 -1.46
C ALA A 71 -21.41 5.33 -2.73
N GLY A 72 -21.68 4.14 -3.28
CA GLY A 72 -22.78 3.90 -4.17
C GLY A 72 -23.99 4.08 -3.29
N ASP A 73 -24.47 5.33 -3.28
CA ASP A 73 -25.84 5.70 -3.02
C ASP A 73 -26.77 4.56 -3.48
N GLU A 74 -27.75 4.31 -2.63
CA GLU A 74 -28.86 3.38 -2.72
C GLU A 74 -29.51 3.23 -4.11
#